data_AF-A0A4Y2VRW1-F1
#
_entry.id   AF-A0A4Y2VRW1-F1
#
_cell.length_a   1.000
_cell.length_b   1.000
_cell.length_c   1.000
_cell.angle_alpha   90.00
_cell.angle_beta   90.00
_cell.angle_gamma   90.00
#
_symmetry.space_group_name_H-M   'P 1'
#
loop_
_entity.id
_entity.type
_entity.pdbx_description
1 polymer ?
#
loop_
_entity_poly.entity_id
_entity_poly.type
_entity_poly.pdbx_seq_one_letter_code
_entity_poly.pdbx_strand_id
1 'polypeptide(L)' 'FDQLSTDYEIKFNNRSKFKKLKEKDNRKDADGPMAADRVCSKCGHEGMTYATLQTRSADEGQTVFYSCPKCKHQELENS' A
#
# COMPACT_ATOMS: atom_id res chain seq x y z
N PHE A 1 -27.04 31.91 20.29
CA PHE A 1 -26.19 30.79 19.88
C PHE A 1 -25.03 31.39 19.13
N ASP A 2 -23.99 31.71 19.89
CA ASP A 2 -22.90 32.56 19.44
C ASP A 2 -21.95 31.78 18.54
N GLN A 3 -21.43 32.47 17.53
CA GLN A 3 -20.72 31.92 16.37
C GLN A 3 -19.50 31.08 16.78
N LEU A 4 -19.55 29.77 16.56
CA LEU A 4 -18.33 28.99 16.41
C LEU A 4 -17.83 29.15 14.98
N SER A 5 -16.86 30.05 14.77
CA SER A 5 -16.05 30.07 13.56
C SER A 5 -14.77 29.26 13.80
N THR A 6 -14.43 28.37 12.88
CA THR A 6 -13.17 27.63 12.95
C THR A 6 -12.33 27.94 11.72
N ASP A 7 -11.17 28.51 11.96
CA ASP A 7 -10.17 28.77 10.93
C ASP A 7 -9.18 27.60 10.87
N TYR A 8 -8.93 27.12 9.66
CA TYR A 8 -7.97 26.05 9.41
C TYR A 8 -6.92 26.52 8.41
N GLU A 9 -5.65 26.35 8.76
CA GLU A 9 -4.53 26.60 7.84
C GLU A 9 -4.05 25.26 7.27
N ILE A 10 -4.30 25.04 5.97
CA ILE A 10 -3.84 23.83 5.27
C ILE A 10 -2.42 24.07 4.75
N LYS A 11 -1.43 23.51 5.44
CA LYS A 11 -0.02 23.53 4.99
C LYS A 11 0.24 22.44 3.97
N PHE A 12 0.28 22.81 2.70
CA PHE A 12 0.61 21.89 1.62
C PHE A 12 2.11 21.58 1.60
N ASN A 13 2.45 20.30 1.52
CA ASN A 13 3.84 19.89 1.36
C ASN A 13 4.34 20.23 -0.05
N ASN A 14 5.58 20.73 -0.16
CA ASN A 14 6.13 21.22 -1.42
C ASN A 14 6.39 20.04 -2.39
N ARG A 15 5.66 20.03 -3.52
CA ARG A 15 5.71 18.95 -4.53
C ARG A 15 7.12 18.70 -5.09
N SER A 16 7.94 19.74 -5.19
CA SER A 16 9.30 19.69 -5.73
C SER A 16 10.25 18.88 -4.82
N LYS A 17 10.02 18.89 -3.51
CA LYS A 17 10.75 18.04 -2.57
C LYS A 17 10.39 16.56 -2.76
N PHE A 18 9.11 16.27 -3.01
CA PHE A 18 8.61 14.89 -3.14
C PHE A 18 9.18 14.14 -4.35
N LYS A 19 9.42 14.82 -5.48
CA LYS A 19 10.08 14.21 -6.66
C LYS A 19 11.51 13.74 -6.34
N LYS A 20 12.28 14.57 -5.63
CA LYS A 20 13.68 14.25 -5.27
C LYS A 20 13.79 13.08 -4.29
N LEU A 21 12.82 12.89 -3.39
CA LEU A 21 12.77 11.72 -2.50
C LEU A 21 12.44 10.43 -3.28
N LYS A 22 11.57 10.50 -4.28
CA LYS A 22 11.16 9.34 -5.08
C LYS A 22 12.26 8.82 -6.01
N GLU A 23 13.13 9.70 -6.51
CA GLU A 23 14.29 9.32 -7.33
C GLU A 23 15.41 8.64 -6.53
N LYS A 24 15.50 8.95 -5.22
CA LYS A 24 16.51 8.38 -4.30
C LYS A 24 16.12 7.02 -3.72
N ASP A 25 14.85 6.65 -3.74
CA ASP A 25 14.36 5.35 -3.28
C ASP A 25 14.37 4.33 -4.44
N ASN A 26 15.57 4.07 -5.00
CA ASN A 26 15.84 2.87 -5.82
C ASN A 26 16.01 1.64 -4.91
N ARG A 27 15.17 1.51 -3.88
CA ARG A 27 15.20 0.37 -2.99
C ARG A 27 14.44 -0.76 -3.65
N LYS A 28 15.20 -1.79 -4.02
CA LYS A 28 14.71 -3.13 -4.38
C LYS A 28 14.05 -3.85 -3.18
N ASP A 29 13.84 -3.13 -2.07
CA ASP A 29 13.28 -3.58 -0.80
C ASP A 29 11.82 -3.07 -0.59
N ALA A 30 11.10 -2.76 -1.67
CA ALA A 30 9.70 -2.36 -1.62
C ALA A 30 8.74 -3.56 -1.77
N ASP A 31 9.27 -4.77 -1.86
CA ASP A 31 8.47 -5.98 -1.73
C ASP A 31 8.15 -6.14 -0.24
N GLY A 32 6.86 -6.02 0.10
CA GLY A 32 6.36 -6.17 1.45
C GLY A 32 6.71 -7.55 2.06
N PRO A 33 6.28 -7.83 3.29
CA PRO A 33 6.50 -9.15 3.90
C PRO A 33 6.09 -10.28 2.95
N MET A 34 6.92 -11.32 2.86
CA MET A 34 6.66 -12.49 2.02
C MET A 34 5.82 -13.51 2.78
N ALA A 35 4.67 -13.88 2.22
CA ALA A 35 3.88 -15.02 2.64
C ALA A 35 4.43 -16.28 1.97
N ALA A 36 5.30 -17.02 2.67
CA ALA A 36 5.90 -18.25 2.19
C ALA A 36 4.86 -19.36 1.89
N ASP A 37 3.76 -19.37 2.64
CA ASP A 37 2.68 -20.37 2.52
C ASP A 37 1.78 -20.17 1.28
N ARG A 38 1.97 -19.08 0.53
CA ARG A 38 1.19 -18.78 -0.67
C ARG A 38 1.99 -19.07 -1.93
N VAL A 39 1.40 -19.87 -2.82
CA VAL A 39 1.94 -20.19 -4.14
C VAL A 39 1.20 -19.41 -5.22
N CYS A 40 1.94 -18.79 -6.13
CA CYS A 40 1.35 -18.02 -7.22
C CYS A 40 0.61 -18.93 -8.21
N SER A 41 -0.70 -18.71 -8.36
CA SER A 41 -1.60 -19.42 -9.29
C SER A 41 -1.16 -19.37 -10.76
N LYS A 42 -0.38 -18.35 -11.17
CA LYS A 42 0.08 -18.16 -12.56
C LYS A 42 1.40 -18.83 -12.90
N CYS A 43 2.37 -18.80 -11.99
CA CYS A 43 3.73 -19.25 -12.30
C CYS A 43 4.27 -20.33 -11.36
N GLY A 44 3.50 -20.73 -10.35
CA GLY A 44 3.88 -21.77 -9.39
C GLY A 44 5.02 -21.35 -8.45
N HIS A 45 5.34 -20.06 -8.34
CA HIS A 45 6.36 -19.59 -7.41
C HIS A 45 5.84 -19.64 -5.98
N GLU A 46 6.59 -20.28 -5.10
CA GLU A 46 6.36 -20.31 -3.66
C GLU A 46 6.83 -19.00 -3.03
N GLY A 47 6.01 -18.39 -2.20
CA GLY A 47 6.30 -17.07 -1.64
C GLY A 47 5.78 -15.94 -2.52
N MET A 48 4.73 -15.28 -2.04
CA MET A 48 4.21 -14.04 -2.61
C MET A 48 4.33 -12.92 -1.60
N THR A 49 4.62 -11.71 -2.06
CA THR A 49 4.69 -10.53 -1.19
C THR A 49 3.28 -10.04 -0.91
N TYR A 50 2.98 -9.68 0.32
CA TYR A 50 1.66 -9.17 0.67
C TYR A 50 1.74 -7.75 1.23
N ALA A 51 0.72 -6.96 0.92
CA ALA A 51 0.52 -5.62 1.45
C ALA A 51 -0.92 -5.51 1.92
N THR A 52 -1.12 -4.96 3.11
CA THR A 52 -2.45 -4.82 3.66
C THR A 52 -2.85 -3.34 3.63
N LEU A 53 -4.00 -3.04 3.03
CA LEU A 53 -4.48 -1.67 2.85
C LEU A 53 -5.96 -1.61 3.24
N GLN A 54 -6.31 -0.63 4.07
CA GLN A 54 -7.70 -0.33 4.38
C GLN A 54 -8.29 0.46 3.20
N THR A 55 -9.22 -0.15 2.46
CA THR A 55 -9.90 0.50 1.33
C THR A 55 -11.31 0.98 1.67
N ARG A 56 -11.84 0.56 2.83
CA ARG A 56 -13.21 0.84 3.28
C ARG A 56 -13.28 1.28 4.74
N SER A 57 -14.48 1.45 5.29
CA SER A 57 -14.68 1.81 6.70
C SER A 57 -14.00 0.82 7.64
N ALA A 58 -13.69 1.25 8.87
CA ALA A 58 -12.99 0.42 9.85
C ALA A 58 -13.74 -0.89 10.22
N ASP A 59 -15.04 -0.95 9.92
CA ASP A 59 -15.92 -2.08 10.21
C ASP A 59 -15.81 -3.24 9.20
N GLU A 60 -15.27 -3.00 8.00
CA GLU A 60 -15.26 -3.99 6.89
C GLU A 60 -13.94 -4.77 6.76
N GLY A 61 -13.12 -4.83 7.81
CA GLY A 61 -11.84 -5.56 7.77
C GLY A 61 -10.78 -4.94 6.85
N GLN A 62 -9.61 -5.56 6.78
CA GLN A 62 -8.50 -5.08 5.96
C GLN A 62 -8.42 -5.86 4.64
N THR A 63 -8.21 -5.16 3.51
CA THR A 63 -7.93 -5.83 2.23
C THR A 63 -6.46 -6.22 2.16
N VAL A 64 -6.18 -7.48 1.82
CA VAL A 64 -4.83 -8.01 1.60
C VAL A 64 -4.57 -8.11 0.10
N PHE A 65 -3.47 -7.51 -0.33
CA PHE A 65 -2.99 -7.52 -1.71
C PHE A 65 -1.78 -8.42 -1.79
N TYR A 66 -1.86 -9.52 -2.53
CA TYR A 66 -0.73 -10.39 -2.82
C TYR A 66 -0.11 -10.03 -4.17
N SER A 67 1.21 -10.07 -4.25
CA SER A 67 2.00 -9.77 -5.45
C SER A 67 3.05 -10.85 -5.64
N CYS A 68 3.11 -11.43 -6.84
CA CYS A 68 4.15 -12.40 -7.17
C CYS A 68 5.44 -11.66 -7.54
N PRO A 69 6.57 -11.90 -6.86
CA PRO A 69 7.84 -11.26 -7.20
C PRO A 69 8.38 -11.71 -8.57
N LYS A 70 8.00 -12.92 -9.03
CA LYS A 70 8.50 -13.51 -10.27
C LYS A 70 7.71 -13.05 -11.51
N CYS A 71 6.38 -13.16 -11.49
CA CYS A 71 5.54 -12.84 -12.65
C CYS A 71 4.74 -11.54 -12.52
N LYS A 72 4.87 -10.83 -11.39
CA LYS A 72 4.16 -9.57 -11.08
C LYS A 72 2.62 -9.69 -11.14
N HIS A 73 2.10 -10.90 -11.01
CA HIS A 73 0.66 -11.12 -10.87
C HIS A 73 0.19 -10.64 -9.50
N GLN A 74 -0.97 -10.00 -9.46
CA GLN A 74 -1.57 -9.50 -8.22
C GLN A 74 -2.89 -10.19 -7.96
N GLU A 75 -3.09 -10.62 -6.72
CA GLU A 75 -4.32 -11.24 -6.24
C GLU A 75 -4.84 -10.41 -5.06
N LEU A 76 -6.15 -10.13 -5.05
CA LEU A 76 -6.80 -9.41 -3.94
C LEU A 76 -7.61 -10.39 -3.10
N GLU A 77 -7.46 -10.29 -1.79
CA GLU A 77 -8.27 -10.98 -0.81
C GLU A 77 -8.91 -9.95 0.13
N ASN A 78 -10.24 -9.95 0.20
CA ASN A 78 -10.98 -9.14 1.18
C ASN A 78 -11.28 -10.04 2.38
N SER A 79 -10.81 -9.64 3.57
CA SER A 79 -11.23 -10.26 4.84
C SER A 79 -12.59 -9.74 5.29
#